data_AF-A0AAU2JW95-F1
#
_entry.id   AF-A0AAU2JW95-F1
#
_cell.length_a   1.000
_cell.length_b   1.000
_cell.length_c   1.000
_cell.angle_alpha   90.00
_cell.angle_beta   90.00
_cell.angle_gamma   90.00
#
_symmetry.space_group_name_H-M   'P 1'
#
loop_
_entity.id
_entity.type
_entity.pdbx_description
1 polymer ?
#
loop_
_entity_poly.entity_id
_entity_poly.type
_entity_poly.pdbx_seq_one_letter_code
_entity_poly.pdbx_strand_id
1 'polypeptide(L)'
;MEPAVATASLAVAALAGRPPVGVREDLLYLLNILGSGEQEDVADACLNVARQGVWLYYQELAAFEMEGAAVEAYELLSRMDEQAERLAAYHRAYRDRLPEGL
;
A
#
# COMPACT_ATOMS: atom_id res chain seq x y z
N MET A 1 -0.50 4.20 -22.51
CA MET A 1 -0.61 4.03 -21.06
C MET A 1 -2.08 3.81 -20.78
N GLU A 2 -2.44 2.64 -20.27
CA GLU A 2 -3.82 2.36 -19.93
C GLU A 2 -4.24 3.24 -18.74
N PRO A 3 -5.48 3.77 -18.71
CA PRO A 3 -5.91 4.73 -17.69
C PRO A 3 -5.65 4.27 -16.24
N ALA A 4 -5.77 2.98 -15.97
CA ALA A 4 -5.51 2.37 -14.66
C ALA A 4 -4.06 2.56 -14.19
N VAL A 5 -3.08 2.24 -15.05
CA VAL A 5 -1.64 2.36 -14.74
C VAL A 5 -1.23 3.82 -14.54
N ALA A 6 -1.82 4.73 -15.34
CA ALA A 6 -1.64 6.16 -15.16
C ALA A 6 -2.16 6.64 -13.79
N THR A 7 -3.33 6.13 -13.41
CA THR A 7 -3.97 6.45 -12.11
C THR A 7 -3.15 5.92 -10.95
N ALA A 8 -2.65 4.67 -11.02
CA ALA A 8 -1.73 4.12 -10.01
C ALA A 8 -0.47 4.98 -9.85
N SER A 9 0.09 5.46 -10.98
CA SER A 9 1.28 6.31 -10.96
C SER A 9 1.02 7.64 -10.27
N LEU A 10 -0.14 8.26 -10.54
CA LEU A 10 -0.56 9.49 -9.88
C LEU A 10 -0.83 9.27 -8.39
N ALA A 11 -1.43 8.14 -8.01
CA ALA A 11 -1.69 7.83 -6.60
C ALA A 11 -0.40 7.66 -5.79
N VAL A 12 0.59 6.91 -6.32
CA VAL A 12 1.91 6.78 -5.68
C VAL A 12 2.61 8.14 -5.57
N ALA A 13 2.58 8.95 -6.63
CA ALA A 13 3.16 10.29 -6.60
C ALA A 13 2.46 11.22 -5.59
N ALA A 14 1.13 11.14 -5.50
CA ALA A 14 0.35 11.90 -4.53
C ALA A 14 0.69 11.49 -3.09
N LEU A 15 0.79 10.18 -2.80
CA LEU A 15 1.22 9.66 -1.51
C LEU A 15 2.61 10.15 -1.10
N ALA A 16 3.55 10.25 -2.06
CA ALA A 16 4.88 10.80 -1.80
C ALA A 16 4.85 12.28 -1.34
N GLY A 17 3.81 13.03 -1.72
CA GLY A 17 3.54 14.39 -1.24
C GLY A 17 2.99 14.46 0.19
N ARG A 18 2.77 13.30 0.84
CA ARG A 18 2.21 13.14 2.20
C ARG A 18 0.94 13.97 2.42
N PRO A 19 -0.16 13.67 1.70
CA PRO A 19 -1.41 14.42 1.85
C PRO A 19 -2.05 14.17 3.23
N PRO A 20 -3.15 14.87 3.57
CA PRO A 20 -3.88 14.64 4.81
C PRO A 20 -4.25 13.16 4.98
N VAL A 21 -4.28 12.68 6.23
CA VAL A 21 -4.37 11.25 6.55
C VAL A 21 -5.54 10.53 5.87
N GLY A 22 -6.74 11.13 5.84
CA GLY A 22 -7.89 10.51 5.15
C GLY A 22 -7.70 10.37 3.63
N VAL A 23 -6.96 11.28 2.99
CA VAL A 23 -6.64 11.17 1.57
C VAL A 23 -5.62 10.05 1.33
N ARG A 24 -4.74 9.76 2.31
CA ARG A 24 -3.77 8.66 2.17
C ARG A 24 -4.47 7.31 2.18
N GLU A 25 -5.44 7.11 3.07
CA GLU A 25 -6.30 5.92 3.09
C GLU A 25 -6.96 5.69 1.73
N ASP A 26 -7.65 6.69 1.19
CA ASP A 26 -8.33 6.61 -0.12
C ASP A 26 -7.35 6.25 -1.26
N LEU A 27 -6.15 6.83 -1.25
CA LEU A 27 -5.13 6.56 -2.26
C LEU A 27 -4.54 5.15 -2.15
N LEU A 28 -4.34 4.64 -0.93
CA LEU A 28 -3.86 3.27 -0.70
C LEU A 28 -4.93 2.25 -1.10
N TYR A 29 -6.18 2.49 -0.70
CA TYR A 29 -7.33 1.69 -1.11
C TYR A 29 -7.47 1.63 -2.63
N LEU A 30 -7.34 2.77 -3.31
CA LEU A 30 -7.33 2.82 -4.77
C LEU A 30 -6.21 1.98 -5.38
N LEU A 31 -5.00 2.02 -4.82
CA LEU A 31 -3.89 1.17 -5.28
C LEU A 31 -4.18 -0.32 -5.08
N ASN A 32 -4.81 -0.70 -3.96
CA ASN A 32 -5.24 -2.07 -3.72
C ASN A 32 -6.28 -2.53 -4.74
N ILE A 33 -7.30 -1.72 -5.04
CA ILE A 33 -8.30 -2.03 -6.07
C ILE A 33 -7.63 -2.22 -7.44
N LEU A 34 -6.80 -1.25 -7.85
CA LEU A 34 -6.17 -1.28 -9.18
C LEU A 34 -5.23 -2.47 -9.34
N GLY A 35 -4.50 -2.84 -8.27
CA GLY A 35 -3.65 -4.02 -8.28
C GLY A 35 -4.41 -5.35 -8.24
N SER A 36 -5.68 -5.37 -7.81
CA SER A 36 -6.52 -6.57 -7.62
C SER A 36 -7.58 -6.79 -8.72
N GLY A 37 -7.49 -6.06 -9.83
CA GLY A 37 -8.49 -6.13 -10.90
C GLY A 37 -8.59 -7.52 -11.55
N GLU A 38 -9.74 -7.81 -12.18
CA GLU A 38 -9.97 -9.07 -12.91
C GLU A 38 -9.10 -9.22 -14.17
N GLN A 39 -8.61 -8.10 -14.72
CA GLN A 39 -7.66 -8.09 -15.83
C GLN A 39 -6.24 -8.19 -15.27
N GLU A 40 -5.73 -9.43 -15.20
CA GLU A 40 -4.48 -9.79 -14.54
C GLU A 40 -3.27 -8.99 -15.05
N ASP A 41 -3.18 -8.73 -16.35
CA ASP A 41 -2.12 -7.94 -16.97
C ASP A 41 -2.14 -6.47 -16.54
N VAL A 42 -3.33 -5.86 -16.47
CA VAL A 42 -3.52 -4.49 -15.99
C VAL A 42 -3.26 -4.40 -14.48
N ALA A 43 -3.74 -5.39 -13.73
CA ALA A 43 -3.59 -5.51 -12.29
C ALA A 43 -2.09 -5.63 -11.91
N ASP A 44 -1.35 -6.50 -12.58
CA ASP A 44 0.09 -6.67 -12.43
C ASP A 44 0.86 -5.39 -12.80
N ALA A 45 0.46 -4.71 -13.88
CA ALA A 45 1.06 -3.43 -14.26
C ALA A 45 0.83 -2.35 -13.17
N CYS A 46 -0.36 -2.31 -12.57
CA CYS A 46 -0.65 -1.39 -11.46
C CYS A 46 0.15 -1.76 -10.20
N LEU A 47 0.25 -3.05 -9.87
CA LEU A 47 1.05 -3.51 -8.73
C LEU A 47 2.55 -3.20 -8.93
N ASN A 48 3.06 -3.33 -10.16
CA ASN A 48 4.42 -2.93 -10.51
C ASN A 48 4.69 -1.43 -10.28
N VAL A 49 3.69 -0.58 -10.54
CA VAL A 49 3.78 0.84 -10.19
C VAL A 49 3.74 1.02 -8.66
N ALA A 50 2.81 0.35 -7.98
CA ALA A 50 2.67 0.42 -6.53
C ALA A 50 3.97 0.01 -5.79
N ARG A 51 4.75 -0.95 -6.31
CA ARG A 51 6.05 -1.34 -5.75
C ARG A 51 7.05 -0.17 -5.59
N GLN A 52 6.90 0.92 -6.36
CA GLN A 52 7.77 2.09 -6.22
C GLN A 52 7.52 2.86 -4.90
N GLY A 53 6.36 2.67 -4.27
CA GLY A 53 5.97 3.32 -3.03
C GLY A 53 6.27 2.54 -1.75
N VAL A 54 7.01 1.41 -1.80
CA VAL A 54 7.23 0.50 -0.64
C VAL A 54 7.59 1.25 0.65
N TRP A 55 8.48 2.24 0.59
CA TRP A 55 8.86 3.00 1.78
C TRP A 55 7.75 3.87 2.34
N LEU A 56 6.85 4.38 1.49
CA LEU A 56 5.67 5.15 1.91
C LEU A 56 4.72 4.25 2.72
N TYR A 57 4.53 3.01 2.30
CA TYR A 57 3.64 2.07 3.00
C TYR A 57 4.19 1.69 4.37
N TYR A 58 5.49 1.41 4.47
CA TYR A 58 6.12 1.20 5.78
C TYR A 58 6.10 2.45 6.68
N GLN A 59 6.11 3.65 6.09
CA GLN A 59 5.93 4.89 6.86
C GLN A 59 4.52 4.99 7.43
N GLU A 60 3.48 4.64 6.67
CA GLU A 60 2.11 4.60 7.19
C GLU A 60 1.96 3.58 8.32
N LEU A 61 2.54 2.38 8.16
CA LEU A 61 2.58 1.36 9.21
C LEU A 61 3.28 1.86 10.48
N ALA A 62 4.45 2.49 10.34
CA ALA A 62 5.21 2.98 11.48
C ALA A 62 4.57 4.19 12.17
N ALA A 63 3.92 5.07 11.41
CA ALA A 63 3.25 6.26 11.95
C ALA A 63 1.93 5.90 12.64
N PHE A 64 1.18 4.94 12.08
CA PHE A 64 -0.09 4.45 12.58
C PHE A 64 -1.06 5.59 12.96
N GLU A 65 -1.11 6.64 12.14
CA GLU A 65 -1.95 7.84 12.39
C GLU A 65 -3.45 7.54 12.17
N MET A 66 -3.77 6.54 11.35
CA MET A 66 -5.13 6.07 11.04
C MET A 66 -5.10 4.58 10.71
N GLU A 67 -5.97 3.82 11.37
CA GLU A 67 -6.01 2.35 11.24
C GLU A 67 -6.27 1.91 9.79
N GLY A 68 -7.24 2.53 9.10
CA GLY A 68 -7.56 2.21 7.70
C GLY A 68 -6.35 2.37 6.77
N ALA A 69 -5.64 3.50 6.85
CA ALA A 69 -4.43 3.71 6.06
C ALA A 69 -3.33 2.66 6.36
N ALA A 70 -3.18 2.23 7.62
CA ALA A 70 -2.22 1.20 7.99
C ALA A 70 -2.63 -0.18 7.45
N VAL A 71 -3.92 -0.53 7.51
CA VAL A 71 -4.46 -1.78 6.93
C VAL A 71 -4.20 -1.81 5.42
N GLU A 72 -4.56 -0.75 4.70
CA GLU A 72 -4.37 -0.69 3.24
C GLU A 72 -2.90 -0.78 2.85
N ALA A 73 -2.01 -0.09 3.57
CA ALA A 73 -0.57 -0.18 3.39
C ALA A 73 -0.03 -1.59 3.64
N TYR A 74 -0.54 -2.27 4.67
CA TYR A 74 -0.17 -3.66 4.98
C TYR A 74 -0.60 -4.61 3.86
N GLU A 75 -1.86 -4.52 3.42
CA GLU A 75 -2.40 -5.36 2.35
C GLU A 75 -1.58 -5.21 1.07
N LEU A 76 -1.24 -3.97 0.69
CA LEU A 76 -0.45 -3.69 -0.49
C LEU A 76 0.96 -4.32 -0.39
N LEU A 77 1.60 -4.24 0.79
CA LEU A 77 2.90 -4.88 1.06
C LEU A 77 2.83 -6.41 1.06
N SER A 78 1.73 -6.99 1.56
CA SER A 78 1.54 -8.46 1.62
C SER A 78 1.46 -9.11 0.24
N ARG A 79 1.15 -8.33 -0.79
CA ARG A 79 1.05 -8.76 -2.19
C ARG A 79 2.35 -8.63 -2.96
N MET A 80 3.39 -8.12 -2.31
CA MET A 80 4.74 -8.00 -2.85
C MET A 80 5.60 -9.07 -2.20
N ASP A 81 5.74 -10.22 -2.85
CA ASP A 81 6.49 -11.37 -2.32
C ASP A 81 7.88 -10.98 -1.81
N GLU A 82 8.53 -10.03 -2.48
CA GLU A 82 9.84 -9.49 -2.09
C GLU A 82 9.85 -8.78 -0.73
N GLN A 83 8.69 -8.40 -0.19
CA GLN A 83 8.55 -7.76 1.12
C GLN A 83 8.24 -8.73 2.25
N ALA A 84 8.00 -10.02 1.98
CA ALA A 84 7.55 -11.00 2.97
C ALA A 84 8.44 -11.06 4.23
N GLU A 85 9.77 -11.09 4.07
CA GLU A 85 10.70 -11.13 5.20
C GLU A 85 10.63 -9.85 6.05
N ARG A 86 10.54 -8.69 5.39
CA ARG A 86 10.47 -7.38 6.05
C ARG A 86 9.13 -7.20 6.76
N LEU A 87 8.04 -7.66 6.15
CA LEU A 87 6.71 -7.61 6.74
C LEU A 87 6.62 -8.54 7.97
N ALA A 88 7.23 -9.72 7.91
CA ALA A 88 7.37 -10.60 9.07
C ALA A 88 8.23 -9.98 10.18
N ALA A 89 9.28 -9.24 9.84
CA ALA A 89 10.09 -8.52 10.82
C ALA A 89 9.31 -7.37 11.48
N TYR A 90 8.54 -6.61 10.70
CA TYR A 90 7.63 -5.59 11.20
C TYR A 90 6.63 -6.18 12.20
N HIS A 91 5.97 -7.27 11.83
CA HIS A 91 5.07 -8.03 12.71
C HIS A 91 5.69 -8.42 14.05
N ARG A 92 6.93 -8.93 14.03
CA ARG A 92 7.64 -9.28 15.26
C ARG A 92 7.95 -8.06 16.13
N ALA A 93 8.28 -6.92 15.53
CA ALA A 93 8.67 -5.71 16.25
C ALA A 93 7.48 -4.93 16.81
N TYR A 94 6.33 -4.98 16.14
CA TYR A 94 5.15 -4.17 16.46
C TYR A 94 3.95 -4.97 16.95
N ARG A 95 4.12 -6.29 17.20
CA ARG A 95 3.07 -7.21 17.65
C ARG A 95 2.12 -6.62 18.69
N ASP A 96 2.65 -5.96 19.71
CA ASP A 96 1.86 -5.43 20.84
C ASP A 96 1.08 -4.15 20.50
N ARG A 97 1.25 -3.62 19.28
CA ARG A 97 0.63 -2.38 18.77
C ARG A 97 -0.28 -2.60 17.57
N LEU A 98 -0.31 -3.81 17.03
CA LEU A 98 -1.14 -4.13 15.88
C LEU A 98 -2.59 -4.40 16.33
N PRO A 99 -3.59 -3.94 15.56
CA PRO A 99 -4.97 -4.36 15.74
C PRO A 99 -5.10 -5.89 15.73
N GLU A 100 -6.05 -6.42 16.49
CA GLU A 100 -6.36 -7.85 16.46
C GLU A 100 -6.83 -8.24 15.05
N GLY A 101 -6.05 -9.07 14.34
CA GLY A 101 -6.42 -9.62 13.02
C GLY A 101 -5.56 -9.19 11.84
N LEU A 102 -4.54 -8.35 12.04
CA LEU A 102 -3.47 -8.07 11.06
C LEU A 102 -2.29 -9.04 11.19
#